data_AF-A0A1Y2FBF0-F1
#
_entry.id   AF-A0A1Y2FBF0-F1
#
_cell.length_a   1.000
_cell.length_b   1.000
_cell.length_c   1.000
_cell.angle_alpha   90.00
_cell.angle_beta   90.00
_cell.angle_gamma   90.00
#
_symmetry.space_group_name_H-M   'P 1'
#
loop_
_entity.id
_entity.type
_entity.pdbx_description
1 polymer ?
#
loop_
_entity_poly.entity_id
_entity_poly.type
_entity_poly.pdbx_seq_one_letter_code
_entity_poly.pdbx_strand_id
1 'polypeptide(L)'
;MRSFVVASLALLSFGSSVLASPLKEFSLDDPSLLGRDYPLLDKREAREAAASRVLSTKARAAKKARALEYEDHFNMVERAVAEIAESQGLTKRDLENRAIARRAIAKVQCGKGTKASTPICRKYARSDEIPAFGHVSCNQNTGFCILKCANGYTLRNEICYKNAANCQAKTCPTAPRNGVYLCVPGPACRLVCNFGQTPNAAGNACVNTKFDVNNCGAPGNSCPYSYNGLGTRSCYDSKCKITCPNGYYRKTTGTGDRFYCSTTP
;
A
#
# COMPACT_ATOMS: atom_id res chain seq x y z
N MET A 1 52.44 27.93 -11.16
CA MET A 1 51.92 29.28 -11.50
C MET A 1 50.41 29.20 -11.60
N ARG A 2 49.70 30.10 -10.88
CA ARG A 2 48.24 30.41 -10.91
C ARG A 2 47.34 29.32 -10.30
N SER A 3 46.89 29.37 -9.04
CA SER A 3 46.06 30.36 -8.29
C SER A 3 44.61 30.50 -8.77
N PHE A 4 43.71 30.53 -7.76
CA PHE A 4 42.29 30.94 -7.72
C PHE A 4 41.24 29.84 -7.99
N VAL A 5 40.13 29.65 -7.27
CA VAL A 5 39.43 30.35 -6.16
C VAL A 5 38.63 29.29 -5.37
N VAL A 6 38.64 29.37 -4.04
CA VAL A 6 37.67 28.71 -3.16
C VAL A 6 36.43 29.60 -3.08
N ALA A 7 35.26 29.07 -3.47
CA ALA A 7 33.98 29.76 -3.31
C ALA A 7 33.08 28.95 -2.36
N SER A 8 33.04 29.40 -1.12
CA SER A 8 32.11 29.00 -0.07
C SER A 8 30.67 29.35 -0.49
N LEU A 9 29.78 28.36 -0.57
CA LEU A 9 28.35 28.61 -0.72
C LEU A 9 27.64 28.41 0.62
N ALA A 10 27.04 29.50 1.07
CA ALA A 10 26.40 29.66 2.36
C ALA A 10 25.12 28.82 2.52
N LEU A 11 24.97 28.25 3.71
CA LEU A 11 23.73 27.68 4.24
C LEU A 11 22.65 28.77 4.34
N LEU A 12 21.61 28.67 3.52
CA LEU A 12 20.36 29.40 3.73
C LEU A 12 19.39 28.51 4.52
N SER A 13 19.43 28.69 5.83
CA SER A 13 18.40 28.30 6.78
C SER A 13 17.12 29.08 6.50
N PHE A 14 16.11 28.42 5.92
CA PHE A 14 14.74 28.93 5.91
C PHE A 14 14.13 28.78 7.30
N GLY A 15 14.35 29.79 8.16
CA GLY A 15 13.56 30.00 9.36
C GLY A 15 12.16 30.44 8.96
N SER A 16 11.16 29.59 9.19
CA SER A 16 9.76 29.98 9.10
C SER A 16 9.43 30.95 10.23
N SER A 17 9.32 32.23 9.90
CA SER A 17 8.76 33.27 10.76
C SER A 17 7.27 32.99 10.97
N VAL A 18 6.93 32.35 12.08
CA VAL A 18 5.58 32.40 12.63
C VAL A 18 5.37 33.81 13.17
N LEU A 19 4.56 34.60 12.48
CA LEU A 19 4.02 35.86 12.98
C LEU A 19 3.24 35.58 14.26
N ALA A 20 3.88 35.80 15.41
CA ALA A 20 3.19 35.96 16.67
C ALA A 20 2.41 37.28 16.60
N SER A 21 1.08 37.19 16.65
CA SER A 21 0.22 38.35 16.88
C SER A 21 0.55 38.97 18.24
N PRO A 22 0.42 40.30 18.41
CA PRO A 22 0.70 40.95 19.69
C PRO A 22 -0.30 40.44 20.74
N LEU A 23 0.26 39.84 21.80
CA LEU A 23 -0.43 39.59 23.05
C LEU A 23 -0.95 40.94 23.56
N LYS A 24 -2.26 41.11 23.56
CA LYS A 24 -2.91 42.19 24.29
C LYS A 24 -2.74 41.87 25.76
N GLU A 25 -1.88 42.63 26.41
CA GLU A 25 -1.64 42.58 27.85
C GLU A 25 -2.96 42.94 28.56
N PHE A 26 -3.63 41.93 29.11
CA PHE A 26 -4.81 42.14 29.94
C PHE A 26 -4.30 42.48 31.35
N SER A 27 -4.41 43.76 31.70
CA SER A 27 -4.22 44.26 33.06
C SER A 27 -5.13 43.51 34.03
N LEU A 28 -4.57 43.08 35.16
CA LEU A 28 -5.20 42.22 36.17
C LEU A 28 -5.84 43.02 37.33
N ASP A 29 -6.12 44.30 37.14
CA ASP A 29 -6.58 45.20 38.22
C ASP A 29 -7.99 45.76 37.97
N ASP A 30 -8.98 44.89 37.75
CA ASP A 30 -10.40 45.29 37.78
C ASP A 30 -11.20 44.35 38.71
N PRO A 31 -11.47 44.72 39.97
CA PRO A 31 -12.09 43.84 40.97
C PRO A 31 -13.62 43.73 40.83
N SER A 32 -14.20 44.13 39.70
CA SER A 32 -15.65 44.28 39.55
C SER A 32 -16.39 43.11 38.84
N LEU A 33 -15.71 41.99 38.56
CA LEU A 33 -16.33 40.82 37.89
C LEU A 33 -16.36 39.53 38.75
N LEU A 34 -16.27 39.65 40.08
CA LEU A 34 -16.58 38.57 41.01
C LEU A 34 -18.09 38.46 41.19
N GLY A 35 -18.78 37.89 40.20
CA GLY A 35 -20.24 37.78 40.26
C GLY A 35 -20.85 37.01 39.11
N ARG A 36 -20.29 35.86 38.75
CA ARG A 36 -21.01 34.86 37.97
C ARG A 36 -20.38 33.49 38.17
N ASP A 37 -21.15 32.61 38.78
CA ASP A 37 -20.91 31.17 38.81
C ASP A 37 -20.70 30.65 37.38
N TYR A 38 -19.44 30.55 36.97
CA TYR A 38 -19.08 29.72 35.82
C TYR A 38 -18.95 28.30 36.34
N PRO A 39 -19.70 27.31 35.80
CA PRO A 39 -19.46 25.93 36.15
C PRO A 39 -17.99 25.65 35.83
N LEU A 40 -17.27 25.11 36.82
CA LEU A 40 -15.95 24.51 36.66
C LEU A 40 -16.08 23.36 35.65
N LEU A 41 -16.16 23.69 34.37
CA LEU A 41 -16.03 22.73 33.28
C LEU A 41 -14.62 22.18 33.42
N ASP A 42 -14.58 20.91 33.77
CA ASP A 42 -13.46 20.23 34.38
C ASP A 42 -12.21 20.37 33.50
N LYS A 43 -11.11 20.92 34.04
CA LYS A 43 -9.83 21.09 33.32
C LYS A 43 -9.36 19.78 32.68
N ARG A 44 -9.82 18.65 33.21
CA ARG A 44 -9.60 17.31 32.69
C ARG A 44 -10.33 17.04 31.37
N GLU A 45 -11.61 17.40 31.25
CA GLU A 45 -12.39 17.26 30.01
C GLU A 45 -11.81 18.14 28.90
N ALA A 46 -11.36 19.36 29.22
CA ALA A 46 -10.70 20.24 28.25
C ALA A 46 -9.37 19.65 27.73
N ARG A 47 -8.60 18.97 28.61
CA ARG A 47 -7.35 18.28 28.23
C ARG A 47 -7.61 17.04 27.40
N GLU A 48 -8.63 16.25 27.72
CA GLU A 48 -9.04 15.09 26.91
C GLU A 48 -9.58 15.51 25.53
N ALA A 49 -10.35 16.60 25.46
CA ALA A 49 -10.80 17.18 24.20
C ALA A 49 -9.62 17.70 23.35
N ALA A 50 -8.61 18.32 23.98
CA ALA A 50 -7.39 18.74 23.28
C ALA A 50 -6.56 17.54 22.79
N ALA A 51 -6.40 16.52 23.63
CA ALA A 51 -5.68 15.30 23.29
C ALA A 51 -6.34 14.53 22.13
N SER A 52 -7.67 14.38 22.15
CA SER A 52 -8.42 13.73 21.07
C SER A 52 -8.31 14.50 19.75
N ARG A 53 -8.32 15.84 19.78
CA ARG A 53 -8.05 16.68 18.60
C ARG A 53 -6.65 16.44 18.05
N VAL A 54 -5.61 16.45 18.89
CA VAL A 54 -4.22 16.18 18.47
C VAL A 54 -4.06 14.76 17.90
N LEU A 55 -4.72 13.76 18.48
CA LEU A 55 -4.72 12.40 17.94
C LEU A 55 -5.42 12.33 16.58
N SER A 56 -6.55 13.02 16.42
CA SER A 56 -7.29 13.05 15.16
C SER A 56 -6.50 13.76 14.05
N THR A 57 -5.78 14.84 14.35
CA THR A 57 -4.94 15.55 13.38
C THR A 57 -3.72 14.75 13.01
N LYS A 58 -3.06 14.08 13.97
CA LYS A 58 -1.97 13.13 13.71
C LYS A 58 -2.44 11.97 12.82
N ALA A 59 -3.63 11.40 13.08
CA ALA A 59 -4.19 10.34 12.25
C ALA A 59 -4.47 10.81 10.81
N ARG A 60 -5.01 12.04 10.64
CA ARG A 60 -5.21 12.65 9.31
C ARG A 60 -3.90 12.90 8.58
N ALA A 61 -2.88 13.42 9.28
CA ALA A 61 -1.55 13.65 8.72
C ALA A 61 -0.87 12.33 8.30
N ALA A 62 -0.94 11.30 9.13
CA ALA A 62 -0.44 9.97 8.80
C ALA A 62 -1.16 9.37 7.59
N LYS A 63 -2.48 9.54 7.48
CA LYS A 63 -3.25 9.12 6.30
C LYS A 63 -2.80 9.85 5.04
N LYS A 64 -2.54 11.17 5.13
CA LYS A 64 -2.05 11.97 4.00
C LYS A 64 -0.64 11.57 3.57
N ALA A 65 0.27 11.35 4.53
CA ALA A 65 1.63 10.89 4.24
C ALA A 65 1.64 9.53 3.52
N ARG A 66 0.82 8.57 3.98
CA ARG A 66 0.65 7.27 3.31
C ARG A 66 0.08 7.39 1.90
N ALA A 67 -0.82 8.33 1.65
CA ALA A 67 -1.35 8.57 0.32
C ALA A 67 -0.26 9.10 -0.64
N LEU A 68 0.59 10.02 -0.16
CA LEU A 68 1.71 10.55 -0.94
C LEU A 68 2.77 9.48 -1.22
N GLU A 69 3.11 8.64 -0.24
CA GLU A 69 4.02 7.50 -0.46
C GLU A 69 3.48 6.52 -1.51
N TYR A 70 2.16 6.27 -1.50
CA TYR A 70 1.50 5.43 -2.50
C TYR A 70 1.56 6.04 -3.90
N GLU A 71 1.33 7.34 -4.04
CA GLU A 71 1.46 8.06 -5.33
C GLU A 71 2.90 8.03 -5.84
N ASP A 72 3.90 8.27 -4.98
CA ASP A 72 5.31 8.20 -5.36
C ASP A 72 5.72 6.78 -5.78
N HIS A 73 5.21 5.75 -5.09
CA HIS A 73 5.42 4.35 -5.50
C HIS A 73 4.85 4.08 -6.89
N PHE A 74 3.63 4.52 -7.15
CA PHE A 74 2.96 4.33 -8.43
C PHE A 74 3.71 5.04 -9.57
N ASN A 75 4.07 6.30 -9.37
CA ASN A 75 4.80 7.11 -10.35
C ASN A 75 6.17 6.52 -10.71
N MET A 76 6.89 5.92 -9.76
CA MET A 76 8.16 5.26 -10.06
C MET A 76 8.00 4.00 -10.88
N VAL A 77 6.95 3.21 -10.59
CA VAL A 77 6.66 2.01 -11.39
C VAL A 77 6.29 2.41 -12.81
N GLU A 78 5.50 3.46 -13.00
CA GLU A 78 5.17 3.94 -14.34
C GLU A 78 6.41 4.40 -15.11
N ARG A 79 7.34 5.12 -14.48
CA ARG A 79 8.61 5.50 -15.12
C ARG A 79 9.45 4.29 -15.50
N ALA A 80 9.63 3.34 -14.59
CA ALA A 80 10.42 2.13 -14.86
C ALA A 80 9.78 1.28 -15.97
N VAL A 81 8.44 1.17 -15.99
CA VAL A 81 7.72 0.52 -17.08
C VAL A 81 7.95 1.27 -18.40
N ALA A 82 7.88 2.59 -18.41
CA ALA A 82 8.08 3.40 -19.62
C ALA A 82 9.50 3.22 -20.17
N GLU A 83 10.52 3.24 -19.32
CA GLU A 83 11.91 3.00 -19.70
C GLU A 83 12.10 1.59 -20.30
N ILE A 84 11.50 0.56 -19.69
CA ILE A 84 11.55 -0.80 -20.24
C ILE A 84 10.79 -0.88 -21.57
N ALA A 85 9.63 -0.22 -21.68
CA ALA A 85 8.85 -0.17 -22.91
C ALA A 85 9.68 0.44 -24.04
N GLU A 86 10.33 1.57 -23.78
CA GLU A 86 11.19 2.27 -24.73
C GLU A 86 12.39 1.41 -25.13
N SER A 87 13.05 0.74 -24.18
CA SER A 87 14.14 -0.20 -24.47
C SER A 87 13.72 -1.39 -25.36
N GLN A 88 12.43 -1.73 -25.34
CA GLN A 88 11.83 -2.78 -26.16
C GLN A 88 11.24 -2.23 -27.48
N GLY A 89 11.36 -0.92 -27.72
CA GLY A 89 10.80 -0.24 -28.89
C GLY A 89 9.27 -0.21 -28.90
N LEU A 90 8.63 -0.35 -27.73
CA LEU A 90 7.18 -0.42 -27.62
C LEU A 90 6.59 0.98 -27.51
N THR A 91 5.58 1.24 -28.35
CA THR A 91 4.80 2.46 -28.26
C THR A 91 3.69 2.32 -27.22
N LYS A 92 3.12 3.45 -26.78
CA LYS A 92 1.92 3.45 -25.92
C LYS A 92 0.76 2.66 -26.54
N ARG A 93 0.61 2.72 -27.87
CA ARG A 93 -0.42 1.98 -28.61
C ARG A 93 -0.21 0.46 -28.50
N ASP A 94 1.03 -0.01 -28.50
CA ASP A 94 1.33 -1.43 -28.34
C ASP A 94 0.98 -1.92 -26.93
N LEU A 95 1.25 -1.10 -25.91
CA LEU A 95 0.85 -1.41 -24.53
C LEU A 95 -0.69 -1.46 -24.37
N GLU A 96 -1.41 -0.55 -25.03
CA GLU A 96 -2.87 -0.57 -25.05
C GLU A 96 -3.43 -1.80 -25.77
N ASN A 97 -2.85 -2.18 -26.92
CA ASN A 97 -3.22 -3.39 -27.64
C ASN A 97 -2.98 -4.65 -26.79
N ARG A 98 -1.83 -4.73 -26.11
CA ARG A 98 -1.54 -5.82 -25.16
C ARG A 98 -2.51 -5.86 -24.00
N ALA A 99 -2.94 -4.71 -23.47
CA ALA A 99 -3.93 -4.65 -22.41
C ALA A 99 -5.28 -5.20 -22.86
N ILE A 100 -5.69 -4.90 -24.09
CA ILE A 100 -6.90 -5.45 -24.71
C ILE A 100 -6.76 -6.97 -24.88
N ALA A 101 -5.64 -7.44 -25.44
CA ALA A 101 -5.36 -8.86 -25.61
C ALA A 101 -5.36 -9.62 -24.27
N ARG A 102 -4.72 -9.07 -23.23
CA ARG A 102 -4.75 -9.67 -21.88
C ARG A 102 -6.18 -9.78 -21.35
N ARG A 103 -7.02 -8.76 -21.52
CA ARG A 103 -8.43 -8.81 -21.11
C ARG A 103 -9.22 -9.85 -21.91
N ALA A 104 -8.92 -10.02 -23.20
CA ALA A 104 -9.53 -11.04 -24.04
C ALA A 104 -9.12 -12.44 -23.59
N ILE A 105 -7.82 -12.69 -23.38
CA ILE A 105 -7.26 -13.94 -22.87
C ILE A 105 -7.86 -14.29 -21.51
N ALA A 106 -8.02 -13.31 -20.61
CA ALA A 106 -8.59 -13.52 -19.28
C ALA A 106 -10.04 -14.04 -19.29
N LYS A 107 -10.75 -13.91 -20.42
CA LYS A 107 -12.11 -14.46 -20.61
C LYS A 107 -12.11 -15.89 -21.15
N VAL A 108 -10.98 -16.38 -21.66
CA VAL A 108 -10.88 -17.73 -22.23
C VAL A 108 -10.90 -18.76 -21.11
N GLN A 109 -11.87 -19.67 -21.17
CA GLN A 109 -11.91 -20.83 -20.28
C GLN A 109 -10.99 -21.93 -20.79
N CYS A 110 -10.16 -22.45 -19.89
CA CYS A 110 -9.21 -23.52 -20.16
C CYS A 110 -9.44 -24.75 -19.28
N GLY A 111 -10.53 -24.78 -18.50
CA GLY A 111 -10.89 -25.88 -17.60
C GLY A 111 -10.28 -25.75 -16.20
N LYS A 112 -10.87 -26.42 -15.20
CA LYS A 112 -10.42 -26.40 -13.79
C LYS A 112 -9.78 -27.72 -13.37
N GLY A 113 -8.89 -27.68 -12.38
CA GLY A 113 -8.24 -28.87 -11.81
C GLY A 113 -7.44 -29.65 -12.86
N THR A 114 -7.63 -30.98 -12.91
CA THR A 114 -6.95 -31.87 -13.86
C THR A 114 -7.34 -31.64 -15.33
N LYS A 115 -8.46 -30.95 -15.58
CA LYS A 115 -8.91 -30.58 -16.93
C LYS A 115 -8.33 -29.24 -17.42
N ALA A 116 -7.53 -28.56 -16.62
CA ALA A 116 -6.90 -27.29 -16.97
C ALA A 116 -5.85 -27.49 -18.07
N SER A 117 -6.05 -26.89 -19.24
CA SER A 117 -5.18 -27.05 -20.41
C SER A 117 -4.54 -25.73 -20.83
N THR A 118 -3.24 -25.60 -20.54
CA THR A 118 -2.40 -24.47 -21.00
C THR A 118 -2.33 -24.35 -22.55
N PRO A 119 -2.31 -25.44 -23.34
CA PRO A 119 -2.38 -25.35 -24.79
C PRO A 119 -3.59 -24.56 -25.33
N ILE A 120 -4.75 -24.65 -24.68
CA ILE A 120 -5.94 -23.87 -25.06
C ILE A 120 -5.60 -22.38 -24.99
N CYS A 121 -5.01 -21.93 -23.89
CA CYS A 121 -4.65 -20.53 -23.71
C CYS A 121 -3.66 -20.01 -24.75
N ARG A 122 -2.70 -20.83 -25.21
CA ARG A 122 -1.74 -20.44 -26.24
C ARG A 122 -2.38 -20.26 -27.61
N LYS A 123 -3.47 -20.98 -27.91
CA LYS A 123 -4.19 -20.83 -29.18
C LYS A 123 -4.87 -19.47 -29.30
N TYR A 124 -5.31 -18.90 -28.17
CA TYR A 124 -6.00 -17.61 -28.12
C TYR A 124 -5.09 -16.41 -27.87
N ALA A 125 -3.80 -16.65 -27.57
CA ALA A 125 -2.84 -15.60 -27.34
C ALA A 125 -1.89 -15.51 -28.53
N ARG A 126 -1.86 -14.35 -29.20
CA ARG A 126 -0.89 -14.15 -30.28
C ARG A 126 0.50 -13.86 -29.70
N SER A 127 1.55 -14.23 -30.42
CA SER A 127 2.93 -14.09 -29.94
C SER A 127 3.38 -12.63 -29.78
N ASP A 128 2.81 -11.71 -30.56
CA ASP A 128 3.03 -10.25 -30.52
C ASP A 128 2.34 -9.58 -29.32
N GLU A 129 1.25 -10.17 -28.84
CA GLU A 129 0.46 -9.69 -27.70
C GLU A 129 1.03 -10.12 -26.34
N ILE A 130 1.91 -11.12 -26.34
CA ILE A 130 2.59 -11.59 -25.13
C ILE A 130 3.86 -10.74 -24.95
N PRO A 131 4.07 -10.10 -23.79
CA PRO A 131 5.30 -9.35 -23.55
C PRO A 131 6.51 -10.27 -23.57
N ALA A 132 7.68 -9.71 -23.87
CA ALA A 132 8.94 -10.44 -23.73
C ALA A 132 9.04 -11.06 -22.33
N PHE A 133 9.50 -12.32 -22.25
CA PHE A 133 9.54 -13.11 -21.01
C PHE A 133 8.16 -13.39 -20.37
N GLY A 134 7.07 -13.10 -21.08
CA GLY A 134 5.71 -13.50 -20.74
C GLY A 134 5.35 -14.86 -21.32
N HIS A 135 4.38 -15.52 -20.69
CA HIS A 135 3.73 -16.72 -21.20
C HIS A 135 2.29 -16.80 -20.69
N VAL A 136 1.42 -17.48 -21.43
CA VAL A 136 0.04 -17.69 -20.98
C VAL A 136 -0.09 -19.07 -20.37
N SER A 137 -0.77 -19.16 -19.23
CA SER A 137 -1.01 -20.41 -18.51
C SER A 137 -2.46 -20.52 -18.07
N CYS A 138 -2.97 -21.74 -17.95
CA CYS A 138 -4.29 -21.95 -17.37
C CYS A 138 -4.23 -21.82 -15.84
N ASN A 139 -5.09 -20.99 -15.26
CA ASN A 139 -5.24 -20.96 -13.81
C ASN A 139 -6.12 -22.13 -13.37
N GLN A 140 -5.53 -23.11 -12.70
CA GLN A 140 -6.23 -24.33 -12.28
C GLN A 140 -7.40 -24.07 -11.30
N ASN A 141 -7.34 -22.97 -10.54
CA ASN A 141 -8.36 -22.63 -9.55
C ASN A 141 -9.57 -21.92 -10.20
N THR A 142 -9.30 -20.94 -11.06
CA THR A 142 -10.36 -20.15 -11.68
C THR A 142 -10.86 -20.79 -12.98
N GLY A 143 -10.04 -21.60 -13.64
CA GLY A 143 -10.31 -22.23 -14.92
C GLY A 143 -10.21 -21.28 -16.12
N PHE A 144 -9.60 -20.12 -15.91
CA PHE A 144 -9.40 -19.10 -16.93
C PHE A 144 -7.93 -18.94 -17.28
N CYS A 145 -7.67 -18.54 -18.51
CA CYS A 145 -6.32 -18.24 -18.97
C CYS A 145 -5.79 -16.97 -18.29
N ILE A 146 -4.53 -17.01 -17.88
CA ILE A 146 -3.84 -15.88 -17.28
C ILE A 146 -2.47 -15.70 -17.90
N LEU A 147 -2.09 -14.44 -18.10
CA LEU A 147 -0.73 -14.08 -18.49
C LEU A 147 0.16 -14.09 -17.25
N LYS A 148 1.28 -14.81 -17.35
CA LYS A 148 2.32 -14.90 -16.32
C LYS A 148 3.65 -14.48 -16.93
N CYS A 149 4.53 -13.96 -16.09
CA CYS A 149 5.92 -13.74 -16.50
C CYS A 149 6.78 -14.95 -16.11
N ALA A 150 7.93 -15.09 -16.75
CA ALA A 150 8.96 -16.06 -16.41
C ALA A 150 9.43 -15.88 -14.96
N ASN A 151 10.10 -16.88 -14.40
CA ASN A 151 10.62 -16.81 -13.04
C ASN A 151 11.57 -15.62 -12.87
N GLY A 152 11.38 -14.84 -11.80
CA GLY A 152 12.14 -13.61 -11.55
C GLY A 152 11.67 -12.38 -12.32
N TYR A 153 10.58 -12.52 -13.10
CA TYR A 153 9.89 -11.41 -13.76
C TYR A 153 8.51 -11.23 -13.17
N THR A 154 8.03 -9.99 -13.20
CA THR A 154 6.70 -9.64 -12.72
C THR A 154 5.94 -8.86 -13.79
N LEU A 155 4.63 -9.07 -13.87
CA LEU A 155 3.76 -8.39 -14.84
C LEU A 155 3.25 -7.06 -14.27
N ARG A 156 3.49 -5.96 -14.97
CA ARG A 156 2.86 -4.66 -14.69
C ARG A 156 2.79 -3.82 -15.95
N ASN A 157 1.67 -3.13 -16.13
CA ASN A 157 1.38 -2.32 -17.31
C ASN A 157 1.69 -3.06 -18.63
N GLU A 158 1.33 -4.35 -18.68
CA GLU A 158 1.51 -5.25 -19.84
C GLU A 158 2.97 -5.57 -20.22
N ILE A 159 3.91 -5.35 -19.30
CA ILE A 159 5.32 -5.68 -19.48
C ILE A 159 5.79 -6.60 -18.35
N CYS A 160 6.63 -7.57 -18.69
CA CYS A 160 7.35 -8.37 -17.72
C CYS A 160 8.69 -7.71 -17.38
N TYR A 161 8.85 -7.23 -16.15
CA TYR A 161 10.06 -6.58 -15.67
C TYR A 161 10.87 -7.52 -14.77
N LYS A 162 12.20 -7.49 -14.92
CA LYS A 162 13.14 -8.32 -14.15
C LYS A 162 13.47 -7.63 -12.82
N ASN A 163 13.75 -8.42 -11.78
CA ASN A 163 14.35 -7.91 -10.55
C ASN A 163 15.70 -7.22 -10.82
N ALA A 164 15.85 -5.98 -10.36
CA ALA A 164 17.15 -5.33 -10.35
C ALA A 164 18.06 -6.08 -9.38
N ALA A 165 19.22 -6.55 -9.86
CA ALA A 165 20.23 -7.19 -9.02
C ALA A 165 21.16 -6.15 -8.40
N ASN A 166 21.50 -5.09 -9.13
CA ASN A 166 22.35 -4.01 -8.67
C ASN A 166 21.79 -2.67 -9.15
N CYS A 167 21.71 -1.70 -8.25
CA CYS A 167 21.35 -0.31 -8.53
C CYS A 167 22.56 0.57 -8.19
N GLN A 168 23.30 0.98 -9.23
CA GLN A 168 24.58 1.66 -9.10
C GLN A 168 25.53 0.87 -8.20
N ALA A 169 25.94 1.42 -7.05
CA ALA A 169 26.84 0.79 -6.09
C ALA A 169 26.13 -0.13 -5.06
N LYS A 170 24.81 -0.31 -5.14
CA LYS A 170 24.04 -1.10 -4.17
C LYS A 170 23.52 -2.40 -4.78
N THR A 171 23.90 -3.53 -4.21
CA THR A 171 23.30 -4.83 -4.52
C THR A 171 21.92 -4.92 -3.88
N CYS A 172 20.92 -5.23 -4.70
CA CYS A 172 19.55 -5.40 -4.24
C CYS A 172 19.33 -6.82 -3.72
N PRO A 173 18.42 -7.00 -2.74
CA PRO A 173 18.07 -8.32 -2.27
C PRO A 173 17.42 -9.16 -3.39
N THR A 174 17.38 -10.47 -3.17
CA THR A 174 16.60 -11.37 -4.01
C THR A 174 15.12 -10.97 -3.97
N ALA A 175 14.47 -10.97 -5.13
CA ALA A 175 13.05 -10.66 -5.25
C ALA A 175 12.22 -11.49 -4.25
N PRO A 176 11.40 -10.85 -3.40
CA PRO A 176 10.48 -11.59 -2.55
C PRO A 176 9.34 -12.18 -3.38
N ARG A 177 8.58 -13.11 -2.77
CA ARG A 177 7.39 -13.65 -3.40
C ARG A 177 6.43 -12.52 -3.77
N ASN A 178 5.97 -12.50 -5.02
CA ASN A 178 5.03 -11.50 -5.56
C ASN A 178 5.53 -10.05 -5.52
N GLY A 179 6.83 -9.84 -5.61
CA GLY A 179 7.40 -8.50 -5.80
C GLY A 179 8.79 -8.54 -6.41
N VAL A 180 9.31 -7.37 -6.76
CA VAL A 180 10.69 -7.19 -7.22
C VAL A 180 11.26 -5.89 -6.69
N TYR A 181 12.58 -5.77 -6.70
CA TYR A 181 13.28 -4.50 -6.53
C TYR A 181 13.48 -3.78 -7.85
N LEU A 182 13.17 -2.48 -7.85
CA LEU A 182 13.51 -1.54 -8.91
C LEU A 182 14.54 -0.53 -8.41
N CYS A 183 15.35 -0.02 -9.33
CA CYS A 183 16.27 1.07 -9.02
C CYS A 183 15.52 2.38 -8.97
N VAL A 184 15.78 3.15 -7.92
CA VAL A 184 15.31 4.54 -7.81
C VAL A 184 16.51 5.46 -8.00
N PRO A 185 16.33 6.76 -8.34
CA PRO A 185 17.44 7.69 -8.45
C PRO A 185 18.35 7.64 -7.21
N GLY A 186 19.64 7.38 -7.44
CA GLY A 186 20.64 7.14 -6.40
C GLY A 186 20.93 5.65 -6.12
N PRO A 187 21.74 5.34 -5.09
CA PRO A 187 22.12 3.96 -4.77
C PRO A 187 21.05 3.26 -3.91
N ALA A 188 19.81 3.18 -4.40
CA ALA A 188 18.70 2.60 -3.64
C ALA A 188 17.85 1.61 -4.46
N CYS A 189 17.49 0.51 -3.81
CA CYS A 189 16.59 -0.51 -4.31
C CYS A 189 15.24 -0.34 -3.61
N ARG A 190 14.16 -0.17 -4.38
CA ARG A 190 12.80 -0.06 -3.84
C ARG A 190 11.95 -1.26 -4.23
N LEU A 191 11.28 -1.86 -3.25
CA LEU A 191 10.39 -3.00 -3.47
C LEU A 191 9.08 -2.55 -4.13
N VAL A 192 8.71 -3.25 -5.20
CA VAL A 192 7.46 -3.10 -5.92
C VAL A 192 6.71 -4.42 -5.86
N CYS A 193 5.50 -4.37 -5.33
CA CYS A 193 4.64 -5.54 -5.19
C CYS A 193 3.68 -5.72 -6.38
N ASN A 194 3.22 -6.96 -6.55
CA ASN A 194 2.19 -7.33 -7.51
C ASN A 194 0.86 -6.62 -7.19
N PHE A 195 -0.05 -6.59 -8.17
CA PHE A 195 -1.37 -5.99 -8.01
C PHE A 195 -2.11 -6.54 -6.77
N GLY A 196 -2.69 -5.63 -5.98
CA GLY A 196 -3.41 -5.97 -4.75
C GLY A 196 -2.52 -6.34 -3.56
N GLN A 197 -1.20 -6.17 -3.67
CA GLN A 197 -0.26 -6.34 -2.57
C GLN A 197 0.48 -5.03 -2.28
N THR A 198 0.99 -4.93 -1.07
CA THR A 198 1.68 -3.74 -0.55
C THR A 198 2.98 -4.17 0.11
N PRO A 199 4.06 -3.38 0.05
CA PRO A 199 5.26 -3.67 0.83
C PRO A 199 4.92 -3.79 2.32
N ASN A 200 5.54 -4.74 3.01
CA ASN A 200 5.49 -4.79 4.46
C ASN A 200 6.22 -3.59 5.08
N ALA A 201 6.07 -3.40 6.40
CA ALA A 201 6.73 -2.29 7.10
C ALA A 201 8.27 -2.31 6.96
N ALA A 202 8.87 -3.49 6.77
CA ALA A 202 10.31 -3.65 6.56
C ALA A 202 10.75 -3.42 5.09
N GLY A 203 9.82 -3.24 4.16
CA GLY A 203 10.11 -3.03 2.73
C GLY A 203 10.79 -4.22 2.03
N ASN A 204 10.67 -5.43 2.58
CA ASN A 204 11.36 -6.62 2.09
C ASN A 204 10.43 -7.77 1.66
N ALA A 205 9.13 -7.65 1.90
CA ALA A 205 8.14 -8.63 1.47
C ALA A 205 6.86 -7.94 0.99
N CYS A 206 6.13 -8.61 0.11
CA CYS A 206 4.83 -8.16 -0.36
C CYS A 206 3.70 -8.87 0.39
N VAL A 207 2.84 -8.07 1.02
CA VAL A 207 1.73 -8.55 1.86
C VAL A 207 0.39 -8.18 1.22
N ASN A 208 -0.61 -9.03 1.44
CA ASN A 208 -1.96 -8.79 0.92
C ASN A 208 -2.83 -8.14 2.00
N THR A 209 -3.02 -6.83 1.93
CA THR A 209 -3.79 -6.11 2.94
C THR A 209 -5.30 -6.37 2.88
N LYS A 210 -5.80 -7.03 1.83
CA LYS A 210 -7.23 -7.32 1.69
C LYS A 210 -7.68 -8.63 2.33
N PHE A 211 -6.80 -9.64 2.35
CA PHE A 211 -7.16 -11.00 2.74
C PHE A 211 -6.17 -11.67 3.71
N ASP A 212 -4.99 -11.07 3.94
CA ASP A 212 -4.04 -11.59 4.91
C ASP A 212 -4.46 -11.18 6.33
N VAL A 213 -4.69 -12.18 7.18
CA VAL A 213 -5.07 -12.00 8.58
C VAL A 213 -3.99 -11.28 9.40
N ASN A 214 -2.73 -11.33 8.99
CA ASN A 214 -1.61 -10.70 9.69
C ASN A 214 -1.29 -9.29 9.18
N ASN A 215 -1.93 -8.85 8.08
CA ASN A 215 -1.65 -7.57 7.42
C ASN A 215 -2.94 -6.85 7.01
N CYS A 216 -4.05 -7.09 7.70
CA CYS A 216 -5.38 -6.71 7.26
C CYS A 216 -5.60 -5.18 7.31
N GLY A 217 -5.89 -4.56 6.18
CA GLY A 217 -6.06 -3.11 6.04
C GLY A 217 -4.76 -2.30 6.09
N ALA A 218 -3.73 -2.79 6.77
CA ALA A 218 -2.40 -2.19 6.77
C ALA A 218 -1.32 -3.24 7.03
N PRO A 219 -0.10 -3.06 6.48
CA PRO A 219 1.04 -3.90 6.81
C PRO A 219 1.27 -4.01 8.33
N GLY A 220 1.41 -5.23 8.83
CA GLY A 220 1.58 -5.53 10.25
C GLY A 220 0.29 -5.45 11.10
N ASN A 221 -0.84 -5.05 10.53
CA ASN A 221 -2.11 -5.02 11.27
C ASN A 221 -2.72 -6.43 11.34
N SER A 222 -2.41 -7.16 12.42
CA SER A 222 -2.95 -8.49 12.64
C SER A 222 -4.37 -8.43 13.19
N CYS A 223 -5.29 -9.21 12.61
CA CYS A 223 -6.65 -9.27 13.09
C CYS A 223 -6.71 -9.85 14.51
N PRO A 224 -7.50 -9.21 15.40
CA PRO A 224 -7.64 -9.67 16.77
C PRO A 224 -8.33 -11.04 16.81
N TYR A 225 -7.97 -11.84 17.80
CA TYR A 225 -8.68 -13.07 18.11
C TYR A 225 -10.09 -12.79 18.64
N SER A 226 -10.99 -13.77 18.51
CA SER A 226 -12.30 -13.73 19.16
C SER A 226 -12.12 -13.53 20.66
N TYR A 227 -12.88 -12.61 21.25
CA TYR A 227 -12.74 -12.26 22.68
C TYR A 227 -12.91 -13.48 23.60
N ASN A 228 -13.81 -14.39 23.26
CA ASN A 228 -14.04 -15.64 23.97
C ASN A 228 -13.34 -16.87 23.34
N GLY A 229 -12.41 -16.67 22.41
CA GLY A 229 -11.64 -17.74 21.79
C GLY A 229 -12.37 -18.65 20.80
N LEU A 230 -13.69 -18.51 20.63
CA LEU A 230 -14.50 -19.43 19.80
C LEU A 230 -14.44 -19.14 18.29
N GLY A 231 -14.27 -17.88 17.90
CA GLY A 231 -14.28 -17.45 16.50
C GLY A 231 -12.91 -17.49 15.84
N THR A 232 -12.86 -17.95 14.58
CA THR A 232 -11.66 -17.90 13.76
C THR A 232 -11.52 -16.53 13.11
N ARG A 233 -10.39 -15.87 13.34
CA ARG A 233 -10.07 -14.58 12.72
C ARG A 233 -9.88 -14.70 11.20
N SER A 234 -10.43 -13.74 10.46
CA SER A 234 -10.30 -13.65 9.01
C SER A 234 -10.14 -12.19 8.58
N CYS A 235 -9.48 -11.98 7.44
CA CYS A 235 -9.42 -10.68 6.79
C CYS A 235 -10.22 -10.73 5.49
N TYR A 236 -11.13 -9.79 5.32
CA TYR A 236 -11.90 -9.67 4.08
C TYR A 236 -12.11 -8.20 3.73
N ASP A 237 -11.71 -7.85 2.52
CA ASP A 237 -11.80 -6.49 1.98
C ASP A 237 -11.21 -5.45 2.95
N SER A 238 -9.99 -5.73 3.42
CA SER A 238 -9.22 -4.87 4.33
C SER A 238 -9.86 -4.66 5.71
N LYS A 239 -10.84 -5.49 6.09
CA LYS A 239 -11.49 -5.46 7.39
C LYS A 239 -11.34 -6.78 8.10
N CYS A 240 -10.95 -6.71 9.37
CA CYS A 240 -10.92 -7.87 10.24
C CYS A 240 -12.34 -8.31 10.57
N LYS A 241 -12.56 -9.61 10.48
CA LYS A 241 -13.81 -10.29 10.83
C LYS A 241 -13.46 -11.52 11.66
N ILE A 242 -14.47 -12.06 12.33
CA ILE A 242 -14.41 -13.41 12.86
C ILE A 242 -15.50 -14.25 12.20
N THR A 243 -15.16 -15.52 11.95
CA THR A 243 -16.09 -16.55 11.53
C THR A 243 -16.42 -17.39 12.77
N CYS A 244 -17.70 -17.46 13.11
CA CYS A 244 -18.16 -18.25 14.25
C CYS A 244 -18.46 -19.69 13.83
N PRO A 245 -18.31 -20.67 14.75
CA PRO A 245 -18.76 -22.03 14.53
C PRO A 245 -20.27 -22.11 14.25
N ASN A 246 -20.72 -23.22 13.68
CA ASN A 246 -22.15 -23.45 13.46
C ASN A 246 -22.93 -23.34 14.77
N GLY A 247 -24.08 -22.67 14.72
CA GLY A 247 -24.91 -22.41 15.91
C GLY A 247 -24.50 -21.16 16.72
N TYR A 248 -23.45 -20.44 16.29
CA TYR A 248 -23.04 -19.19 16.90
C TYR A 248 -23.13 -18.00 15.93
N TYR A 249 -23.52 -16.85 16.46
CA TYR A 249 -23.64 -15.58 15.78
C TYR A 249 -22.51 -14.65 16.19
N ARG A 250 -22.00 -13.88 15.21
CA ARG A 250 -20.99 -12.86 15.47
C ARG A 250 -21.62 -11.66 16.16
N LYS A 251 -21.07 -11.32 17.33
CA LYS A 251 -21.42 -10.14 18.11
C LYS A 251 -20.20 -9.23 18.30
N THR A 252 -20.46 -8.02 18.75
CA THR A 252 -19.45 -7.04 19.13
C THR A 252 -19.61 -6.72 20.60
N THR A 253 -18.51 -6.49 21.33
CA THR A 253 -18.56 -6.09 22.74
C THR A 253 -19.35 -4.80 22.91
N GLY A 254 -19.82 -4.52 24.13
CA GLY A 254 -20.56 -3.28 24.43
C GLY A 254 -19.79 -1.99 24.10
N THR A 255 -18.45 -2.05 24.08
CA THR A 255 -17.58 -0.95 23.64
C THR A 255 -17.38 -0.85 22.13
N GLY A 256 -17.77 -1.89 21.36
CA GLY A 256 -17.62 -1.94 19.91
C GLY A 256 -16.24 -2.40 19.41
N ASP A 257 -15.26 -2.61 20.30
CA ASP A 257 -13.86 -2.79 19.90
C ASP A 257 -13.47 -4.24 19.57
N ARG A 258 -14.25 -5.24 20.03
CA ARG A 258 -13.90 -6.65 19.89
C ARG A 258 -15.08 -7.48 19.40
N PHE A 259 -14.77 -8.47 18.56
CA PHE A 259 -15.76 -9.44 18.09
C PHE A 259 -15.75 -10.70 18.95
N TYR A 260 -16.91 -11.32 19.12
CA TYR A 260 -17.06 -12.63 19.78
C TYR A 260 -18.21 -13.43 19.18
N CYS A 261 -18.26 -14.72 19.51
CA CYS A 261 -19.31 -15.62 19.06
C CYS A 261 -20.30 -15.91 20.20
N SER A 262 -21.59 -15.76 19.97
CA SER A 262 -22.67 -16.02 20.93
C SER A 262 -23.71 -16.96 20.34
N THR A 263 -24.35 -17.80 21.15
CA THR A 263 -25.49 -18.63 20.70
C THR A 263 -26.75 -17.78 20.49
N THR A 264 -26.77 -16.55 20.99
CA THR A 264 -27.90 -15.62 20.83
C THR A 264 -27.70 -14.75 19.58
N PRO A 265 -28.66 -14.71 18.64
CA PRO A 265 -28.59 -13.90 17.42
C PRO A 265 -28.58 -12.40 17.68
#